data_AF-A0A966KMQ7-F1
#
_entry.id   AF-A0A966KMQ7-F1
#
_cell.length_a   1.000
_cell.length_b   1.000
_cell.length_c   1.000
_cell.angle_alpha   90.00
_cell.angle_beta   90.00
_cell.angle_gamma   90.00
#
_symmetry.space_group_name_H-M   'P 1'
#
loop_
_entity.id
_entity.type
_entity.pdbx_description
1 polymer ?
#
loop_
_entity_poly.entity_id
_entity_poly.type
_entity_poly.pdbx_seq_one_letter_code
_entity_poly.pdbx_strand_id
1 'polypeptide(L)' 'AGAYGMQGPGAMFVAGIVGSPSNVVGLPLDLLARLAAEAGVDLLSFRR' A
#
# COMPACT_ATOMS: atom_id res chain seq x y z
N ALA A 1 8.66 -4.70 8.69
CA ALA A 1 8.78 -6.01 9.36
C ALA A 1 10.03 -6.71 8.82
N GLY A 2 10.86 -7.33 9.67
CA GLY A 2 12.20 -7.82 9.31
C GLY A 2 13.34 -6.85 9.65
N ALA A 3 13.14 -5.97 10.65
CA ALA A 3 14.08 -4.91 11.07
C ALA A 3 14.45 -3.87 10.00
N TYR A 4 13.67 -3.77 8.92
CA TYR A 4 13.74 -2.69 7.94
C TYR A 4 12.33 -2.20 7.56
N GLY A 5 12.29 -1.03 6.92
CA GLY A 5 11.11 -0.47 6.31
C GLY A 5 11.46 0.19 4.97
N MET A 6 10.64 -0.06 3.95
CA MET A 6 10.86 0.45 2.58
C MET A 6 10.54 1.95 2.42
N GLN A 7 9.82 2.54 3.37
CA GLN A 7 9.44 3.97 3.35
C GLN A 7 10.46 4.88 4.05
N GLY A 8 11.64 4.34 4.38
CA GLY A 8 12.68 5.05 5.13
C GLY A 8 14.08 4.57 4.74
N PRO A 9 15.09 4.79 5.60
CA PRO A 9 16.49 4.47 5.29
C PRO A 9 16.74 3.02 4.85
N GLY A 10 15.96 2.07 5.35
CA GLY A 10 16.05 0.66 4.95
C GLY A 10 15.80 0.40 3.46
N ALA A 11 15.18 1.33 2.73
CA ALA A 11 14.95 1.24 1.29
C ALA A 11 16.24 1.12 0.48
N MET A 12 17.36 1.68 0.98
CA MET A 12 18.66 1.61 0.30
C MET A 12 19.17 0.18 0.09
N PHE A 13 18.67 -0.78 0.87
CA PHE A 13 19.04 -2.19 0.79
C PHE A 13 18.04 -3.03 -0.04
N VAL A 14 16.96 -2.42 -0.54
CA VAL A 14 15.94 -3.12 -1.35
C VAL A 14 16.38 -3.12 -2.81
N ALA A 15 16.79 -4.28 -3.32
CA ALA A 15 17.20 -4.43 -4.72
C ALA A 15 16.03 -4.35 -5.72
N GLY A 16 14.81 -4.68 -5.25
CA GLY A 16 13.59 -4.63 -6.04
C GLY A 16 12.42 -5.23 -5.29
N ILE A 17 11.20 -4.97 -5.76
CA ILE A 17 9.96 -5.55 -5.24
C ILE A 17 9.28 -6.31 -6.36
N VAL A 18 8.81 -7.52 -6.07
CA VAL A 18 7.92 -8.30 -6.95
C VAL A 18 6.57 -8.38 -6.25
N GLY A 19 5.51 -7.88 -6.89
CA GLY A 19 4.18 -7.77 -6.31
C GLY A 19 3.79 -6.33 -6.01
N SER A 20 3.11 -6.09 -4.88
CA SER A 20 2.54 -4.78 -4.53
C SER A 20 3.42 -4.02 -3.53
N PRO A 21 4.01 -2.87 -3.91
CA PRO A 21 4.75 -2.00 -2.99
C PRO A 21 3.87 -1.46 -1.85
N SER A 22 2.62 -1.10 -2.13
CA SER A 22 1.69 -0.59 -1.10
C SER A 22 1.36 -1.65 -0.05
N ASN A 23 1.28 -2.92 -0.45
CA ASN A 23 1.18 -4.03 0.49
C ASN A 23 2.41 -4.16 1.40
N VAL A 24 3.63 -3.98 0.87
CA VAL A 24 4.86 -4.03 1.67
C VAL A 24 4.95 -2.84 2.63
N VAL A 25 4.43 -1.67 2.25
CA VAL A 25 4.24 -0.52 3.15
C VAL A 25 3.24 -0.86 4.27
N GLY A 26 2.18 -1.61 3.96
CA GLY A 26 1.24 -2.14 4.95
C GLY A 26 -0.23 -2.15 4.53
N LEU A 27 -0.57 -1.65 3.33
CA LEU A 27 -1.95 -1.63 2.83
C LEU A 27 -1.99 -1.82 1.30
N PRO A 28 -2.51 -2.95 0.78
CA PRO A 28 -2.58 -3.18 -0.67
C PRO A 28 -3.64 -2.29 -1.32
N LEU A 29 -3.26 -1.08 -1.72
CA LEU A 29 -4.21 -0.04 -2.20
C LEU A 29 -5.02 -0.49 -3.43
N ASP A 30 -4.41 -1.21 -4.37
CA ASP A 30 -5.12 -1.73 -5.55
C ASP A 30 -6.23 -2.72 -5.17
N LEU A 31 -5.97 -3.59 -4.20
CA LEU A 31 -6.97 -4.53 -3.69
C LEU A 31 -8.03 -3.79 -2.87
N LEU A 32 -7.60 -2.87 -2.01
CA LEU A 32 -8.51 -2.06 -1.21
C LEU A 32 -9.50 -1.28 -2.08
N ALA A 33 -9.02 -0.66 -3.16
CA ALA A 33 -9.88 0.08 -4.09
C ALA A 33 -10.95 -0.81 -4.72
N ARG A 34 -10.60 -2.04 -5.11
CA ARG A 34 -11.55 -3.02 -5.66
C ARG A 34 -12.59 -3.43 -4.62
N LEU A 35 -12.15 -3.79 -3.42
CA LEU A 35 -13.05 -4.20 -2.33
C LEU A 35 -13.96 -3.04 -1.87
N ALA A 36 -13.45 -1.81 -1.86
CA ALA A 36 -14.25 -0.63 -1.54
C ALA A 36 -15.35 -0.41 -2.58
N ALA A 37 -15.02 -0.55 -3.87
CA ALA A 37 -16.01 -0.46 -4.95
C ALA A 37 -17.10 -1.54 -4.83
N GLU A 38 -16.70 -2.79 -4.54
CA GLU A 38 -17.63 -3.91 -4.30
C GLU A 38 -18.53 -3.66 -3.07
N ALA A 39 -17.99 -3.01 -2.04
CA ALA A 39 -18.73 -2.62 -0.85
C ALA A 39 -19.57 -1.34 -1.01
N GLY A 40 -19.55 -0.69 -2.18
CA GLY A 40 -20.24 0.58 -2.42
C GLY A 40 -19.66 1.78 -1.66
N VAL A 41 -18.39 1.71 -1.26
CA VAL A 41 -17.68 2.77 -0.53
C VAL A 41 -16.90 3.65 -1.52
N ASP A 42 -17.23 4.94 -1.55
CA ASP A 42 -16.47 5.94 -2.30
C ASP A 42 -15.27 6.46 -1.49
N LEU A 43 -14.07 5.94 -1.80
CA LEU A 43 -12.82 6.33 -1.16
C LEU A 43 -12.39 7.78 -1.43
N LEU A 44 -12.96 8.44 -2.45
CA LEU A 44 -12.62 9.81 -2.83
C LEU A 44 -13.65 10.84 -2.37
N SER A 45 -14.69 10.41 -1.65
CA SER A 45 -15.76 11.26 -1.12
C SER A 45 -15.33 12.27 -0.04
N PHE A 46 -14.02 12.43 0.21
CA PHE A 46 -13.51 13.29 1.27
C PHE A 46 -13.88 14.75 1.01
N ARG A 47 -14.72 15.33 1.88
CA ARG A 47 -15.04 16.76 1.89
C ARG A 47 -13.97 17.55 2.62
N ARG A 48 -13.57 18.68 2.03
CA ARG A 48 -12.81 19.73 2.73
C ARG A 48 -13.71 20.56 3.61
#